data_AF-A0A397JA25-F1
#
_entry.id   AF-A0A397JA25-F1
#
_cell.length_a   1.000
_cell.length_b   1.000
_cell.length_c   1.000
_cell.angle_alpha   90.00
_cell.angle_beta   90.00
_cell.angle_gamma   90.00
#
_symmetry.space_group_name_H-M   'P 1'
#
loop_
_entity.id
_entity.type
_entity.pdbx_description
1 polymer ?
#
loop_
_entity_poly.entity_id
_entity_poly.type
_entity_poly.pdbx_seq_one_letter_code
_entity_poly.pdbx_strand_id
1 'polypeptide(L)'
;MFSNDTHAWLHQFLNSDFYQASDITLYIHVLVYHIPEMIKIHNHFGLAAFSCSAVEKKNHQQVSHFFKKTTKDGGGGKNGKGRKSAILDILEHENRMLYFYNCNEIESIHLPKRLRIQTE
;
A
#
# COMPACT_ATOMS: atom_id res chain seq x y z
N MET A 1 21.68 -13.52 20.38
CA MET A 1 21.97 -14.09 19.04
C MET A 1 21.84 -12.99 18.01
N PHE A 2 20.64 -12.64 17.55
CA PHE A 2 20.40 -11.63 16.50
C PHE A 2 21.18 -10.30 16.61
N SER A 3 21.21 -9.67 17.79
CA SER A 3 21.93 -8.39 17.99
C SER A 3 23.45 -8.51 17.78
N ASN A 4 24.07 -9.62 18.18
CA ASN A 4 25.52 -9.78 18.00
C ASN A 4 25.84 -10.06 16.53
N ASP A 5 24.93 -10.75 15.84
CA ASP A 5 25.05 -11.08 14.43
C ASP A 5 24.93 -9.82 13.55
N THR A 6 24.03 -8.88 13.87
CA THR A 6 23.89 -7.61 13.13
C THR A 6 25.10 -6.69 13.31
N HIS A 7 25.67 -6.61 14.52
CA HIS A 7 26.91 -5.87 14.74
C HIS A 7 28.11 -6.51 14.04
N ALA A 8 28.26 -7.82 14.12
CA ALA A 8 29.33 -8.54 13.41
C ALA A 8 29.24 -8.34 11.89
N TRP A 9 28.03 -8.38 11.34
CA TRP A 9 27.78 -8.07 9.94
C TRP A 9 28.16 -6.63 9.58
N LEU A 10 27.81 -5.63 10.41
CA LEU A 10 28.19 -4.23 10.16
C LEU A 10 29.71 -4.07 10.13
N HIS A 11 30.42 -4.73 11.05
CA HIS A 11 31.88 -4.73 11.04
C HIS A 11 32.45 -5.35 9.76
N GLN A 12 31.89 -6.47 9.28
CA GLN A 12 32.32 -7.06 8.00
C GLN A 12 32.02 -6.16 6.81
N PHE A 13 30.86 -5.50 6.80
CA PHE A 13 30.44 -4.56 5.76
C PHE A 13 31.44 -3.39 5.65
N LEU A 14 31.82 -2.79 6.78
CA LEU A 14 32.77 -1.67 6.85
C LEU A 14 34.23 -2.09 6.67
N ASN A 15 34.57 -3.36 6.91
CA ASN A 15 35.90 -3.90 6.63
C ASN A 15 36.10 -4.26 5.16
N SER A 16 35.07 -4.09 4.32
CA SER A 16 35.24 -4.20 2.88
C SER A 16 35.82 -2.89 2.33
N ASP A 17 36.75 -2.98 1.38
CA ASP A 17 37.38 -1.81 0.75
C ASP A 17 36.39 -0.95 -0.07
N PHE A 18 35.11 -1.35 -0.12
CA PHE A 18 34.07 -0.72 -0.92
C PHE A 18 33.22 0.30 -0.16
N TYR A 19 33.17 0.24 1.18
CA TYR A 19 32.25 1.04 1.97
C TYR A 19 32.93 1.70 3.16
N GLN A 20 32.59 2.95 3.41
CA GLN A 20 33.05 3.72 4.55
C GLN A 20 31.92 3.95 5.55
N ALA A 21 32.26 4.41 6.74
CA ALA A 21 31.28 4.76 7.77
C ALA A 21 30.25 5.82 7.29
N SER A 22 30.64 6.69 6.36
CA SER A 22 29.74 7.66 5.73
C SER A 22 28.68 7.03 4.82
N ASP A 23 28.89 5.80 4.35
CA ASP A 23 27.97 5.08 3.47
C ASP A 23 26.87 4.33 4.25
N ILE A 24 26.90 4.41 5.58
CA ILE A 24 25.86 3.85 6.43
C ILE A 24 24.56 4.64 6.21
N THR A 25 23.64 4.01 5.48
CA THR A 25 22.29 4.55 5.30
C THR A 25 21.47 4.44 6.59
N LEU A 26 20.40 5.22 6.66
CA LEU A 26 19.44 5.16 7.77
C LEU A 26 18.90 3.73 8.00
N TYR A 27 18.68 2.96 6.93
CA TYR A 27 18.20 1.59 7.02
C TYR A 27 19.21 0.65 7.69
N ILE A 28 20.51 0.80 7.39
CA ILE A 28 21.58 0.02 8.03
C ILE A 28 21.66 0.36 9.52
N HIS A 29 21.61 1.65 9.86
CA HIS A 29 21.62 2.09 11.25
C HIS A 29 20.42 1.52 12.03
N VAL A 30 19.21 1.62 11.47
CA VAL A 30 18.01 1.05 12.09
C VAL A 30 18.11 -0.46 12.26
N LEU A 31 18.58 -1.17 11.23
CA LEU A 31 18.75 -2.63 11.29
C LEU A 31 19.68 -3.07 12.42
N VAL A 32 20.81 -2.39 12.59
CA VAL A 32 21.85 -2.83 13.54
C VAL A 32 21.51 -2.41 14.96
N TYR A 33 21.07 -1.16 15.16
CA TYR A 33 20.93 -0.58 16.49
C TYR A 33 19.50 -0.66 17.05
N HIS A 34 18.47 -0.54 16.20
CA HIS A 34 17.09 -0.37 16.68
C HIS A 34 16.23 -1.64 16.53
N ILE A 35 16.40 -2.42 15.46
CA ILE A 35 15.62 -3.65 15.25
C ILE A 35 15.85 -4.70 16.36
N PRO A 36 17.08 -4.96 16.86
CA PRO A 36 17.26 -5.93 17.94
C PRO A 36 16.55 -5.53 19.23
N GLU A 37 16.49 -4.23 19.55
CA GLU A 37 15.75 -3.71 20.70
C GLU A 37 14.24 -3.82 20.49
N MET A 38 13.76 -3.43 19.31
CA MET A 38 12.35 -3.55 18.93
C MET A 38 11.84 -5.00 19.06
N ILE A 39 12.63 -5.98 18.59
CA ILE A 39 12.30 -7.41 18.71
C ILE A 39 12.28 -7.86 20.17
N LYS A 40 13.19 -7.37 21.02
CA LYS A 40 13.17 -7.70 22.46
C LYS A 40 11.90 -7.19 23.14
N ILE A 41 11.49 -5.95 22.84
CA ILE A 41 10.29 -5.33 23.41
C ILE A 41 9.01 -6.01 22.89
N HIS A 42 8.96 -6.30 21.58
CA HIS A 42 7.77 -6.85 20.91
C HIS A 42 7.96 -8.34 20.55
N ASN A 43 8.58 -9.11 21.43
CA ASN A 43 8.97 -10.51 21.15
C ASN A 43 7.82 -11.48 20.84
N HIS A 44 6.58 -11.08 21.14
CA HIS A 44 5.37 -11.81 20.83
C HIS A 44 4.88 -11.60 19.39
N PHE A 45 5.34 -10.53 18.73
CA PHE A 45 5.06 -10.24 17.32
C PHE A 45 6.29 -10.54 16.46
N GLY A 46 6.08 -11.23 15.34
CA GLY A 46 7.12 -11.33 14.31
C GLY A 46 7.32 -9.99 13.60
N LEU A 47 8.52 -9.76 13.04
CA LEU A 47 8.85 -8.54 12.28
C LEU A 47 7.84 -8.24 11.16
N ALA A 48 7.26 -9.28 10.56
CA ALA A 48 6.21 -9.17 9.54
C ALA A 48 4.96 -8.40 10.02
N ALA A 49 4.65 -8.43 11.32
CA ALA A 49 3.52 -7.69 11.88
C ALA A 49 3.68 -6.16 11.76
N PHE A 50 4.92 -5.69 11.67
CA PHE A 50 5.26 -4.27 11.49
C PHE A 50 5.44 -3.89 10.02
N SER A 51 5.22 -4.83 9.09
CA SER A 51 5.35 -4.57 7.66
C SER A 51 4.17 -3.77 7.12
N CYS A 52 4.45 -2.75 6.29
CA CYS A 52 3.41 -2.02 5.56
C CYS A 52 2.89 -2.77 4.31
N SER A 53 3.38 -3.98 4.03
CA SER A 53 3.05 -4.74 2.82
C SER A 53 1.55 -4.97 2.63
N ALA A 54 0.80 -5.19 3.71
CA ALA A 54 -0.65 -5.36 3.66
C ALA A 54 -1.36 -4.06 3.21
N VAL A 55 -0.91 -2.90 3.69
CA VAL A 55 -1.48 -1.59 3.33
C VAL A 55 -1.13 -1.24 1.88
N GLU A 56 0.12 -1.48 1.46
CA GLU A 56 0.55 -1.29 0.07
C GLU A 56 -0.26 -2.16 -0.90
N LYS A 57 -0.48 -3.43 -0.53
CA LYS A 57 -1.32 -4.36 -1.32
C LYS A 57 -2.76 -3.86 -1.40
N LYS A 58 -3.35 -3.42 -0.28
CA LYS A 58 -4.71 -2.85 -0.27
C LYS A 58 -4.80 -1.64 -1.19
N ASN A 59 -3.85 -0.71 -1.09
CA ASN A 59 -3.80 0.49 -1.93
C ASN A 59 -3.69 0.11 -3.42
N HIS A 60 -2.82 -0.84 -3.76
CA HIS A 60 -2.66 -1.32 -5.13
C HIS A 60 -3.95 -1.96 -5.67
N GLN A 61 -4.63 -2.77 -4.86
CA GLN A 61 -5.90 -3.39 -5.22
C GLN A 61 -7.00 -2.35 -5.41
N GLN A 62 -7.09 -1.35 -4.54
CA GLN A 62 -8.10 -0.27 -4.64
C GLN A 62 -7.89 0.56 -5.91
N VAL A 63 -6.66 1.01 -6.18
CA VAL A 63 -6.33 1.74 -7.40
C VAL A 63 -6.62 0.88 -8.64
N SER A 64 -6.23 -0.40 -8.63
CA SER A 64 -6.48 -1.30 -9.75
C SER A 64 -7.97 -1.55 -9.99
N HIS A 65 -8.76 -1.69 -8.93
CA HIS A 65 -10.20 -1.93 -8.99
C HIS A 65 -10.94 -0.73 -9.57
N PHE A 66 -10.71 0.46 -9.03
CA PHE A 66 -11.43 1.67 -9.43
C PHE A 66 -10.99 2.21 -10.79
N PHE A 67 -9.69 2.18 -11.08
CA PHE A 67 -9.15 2.75 -12.31
C PHE A 67 -8.88 1.69 -13.39
N LYS A 68 -9.27 0.42 -13.20
CA LYS A 68 -9.03 -0.69 -14.15
C LYS A 68 -7.60 -0.75 -14.71
N LYS A 69 -6.60 -0.41 -13.89
CA LYS A 69 -5.18 -0.27 -14.27
C LYS A 69 -4.88 0.83 -15.30
N THR A 70 -5.83 1.69 -15.66
CA THR A 70 -5.58 2.87 -16.48
C THR A 70 -5.22 4.06 -15.60
N THR A 71 -3.95 4.46 -15.62
CA THR A 71 -3.48 5.75 -15.08
C THR A 71 -3.71 6.91 -16.04
N LYS A 72 -4.21 6.61 -17.25
CA LYS A 72 -4.38 7.58 -18.34
C LYS A 72 -5.63 8.43 -18.09
N ASP A 73 -5.37 9.56 -17.41
CA ASP A 73 -6.17 10.77 -17.39
C ASP A 73 -7.50 10.74 -16.64
N GLY A 74 -7.74 9.89 -15.64
CA GLY A 74 -8.87 10.06 -14.71
C GLY A 74 -10.23 10.34 -15.38
N GLY A 75 -10.49 9.72 -16.55
CA GLY A 75 -11.70 9.97 -17.34
C GLY A 75 -11.86 11.41 -17.84
N GLY A 76 -10.78 12.15 -18.04
CA GLY A 76 -10.70 13.54 -18.52
C GLY A 76 -11.13 13.69 -19.98
N GLY A 77 -12.39 13.40 -20.27
CA GLY A 77 -13.07 14.01 -21.40
C GLY A 77 -13.07 15.53 -21.16
N LYS A 78 -12.52 16.26 -22.14
CA LYS A 78 -12.52 17.73 -22.25
C LYS A 78 -13.85 18.28 -21.73
N ASN A 79 -13.83 19.09 -20.66
CA ASN A 79 -14.87 20.01 -20.13
C ASN A 79 -14.98 19.95 -18.59
N GLY A 80 -14.04 20.61 -17.91
CA GLY A 80 -13.87 20.61 -16.45
C GLY A 80 -14.73 21.63 -15.69
N LYS A 81 -16.06 21.49 -15.71
CA LYS A 81 -16.95 22.18 -14.75
C LYS A 81 -17.89 21.18 -14.08
N GLY A 82 -17.69 20.93 -12.79
CA GLY A 82 -18.61 20.14 -11.94
C GLY A 82 -18.20 18.70 -11.61
N ARG A 83 -16.93 18.31 -11.84
CA ARG A 83 -16.50 16.91 -11.67
C ARG A 83 -16.08 16.63 -10.21
N LYS A 84 -16.72 15.64 -9.57
CA LYS A 84 -16.29 15.09 -8.27
C LYS A 84 -14.86 14.56 -8.38
N SER A 85 -14.09 14.68 -7.30
CA SER A 85 -12.76 14.07 -7.25
C SER A 85 -12.89 12.55 -7.27
N ALA A 86 -11.88 11.85 -7.77
CA ALA A 86 -11.89 10.39 -7.77
C ALA A 86 -12.04 9.80 -6.36
N ILE A 87 -11.55 10.52 -5.34
CA ILE A 87 -11.74 10.15 -3.92
C ILE A 87 -13.23 10.19 -3.54
N LEU A 88 -13.96 11.23 -3.95
CA LEU A 88 -15.40 11.32 -3.68
C LEU A 88 -16.19 10.23 -4.42
N ASP A 89 -15.82 9.92 -5.65
CA ASP A 89 -16.45 8.84 -6.43
C ASP A 89 -16.22 7.46 -5.78
N ILE A 90 -15.00 7.22 -5.28
CA ILE A 90 -14.63 6.01 -4.52
C ILE A 90 -15.46 5.92 -3.24
N LEU A 91 -15.48 6.99 -2.43
CA LEU A 91 -16.20 7.02 -1.16
C LEU A 91 -17.71 6.81 -1.34
N GLU A 92 -18.30 7.41 -2.37
CA GLU A 92 -19.72 7.23 -2.66
C GLU A 92 -20.03 5.79 -3.07
N HIS A 93 -19.18 5.18 -3.91
CA HIS A 93 -19.35 3.78 -4.31
C HIS A 93 -19.24 2.82 -3.13
N GLU A 94 -18.19 2.97 -2.30
CA GLU A 94 -17.97 2.13 -1.12
C GLU A 94 -19.13 2.27 -0.11
N ASN A 95 -19.59 3.49 0.16
CA ASN A 95 -20.72 3.73 1.06
C ASN A 95 -22.03 3.13 0.54
N ARG A 96 -22.30 3.22 -0.77
CA ARG A 96 -23.48 2.58 -1.38
C ARG A 96 -23.41 1.06 -1.24
N MET A 97 -22.27 0.45 -1.55
CA MET A 97 -22.09 -1.00 -1.39
C MET A 97 -22.33 -1.44 0.06
N LEU A 98 -21.77 -0.72 1.05
CA LEU A 98 -21.99 -1.00 2.47
C LEU A 98 -23.45 -0.92 2.89
N TYR A 99 -24.18 0.10 2.43
CA TYR A 99 -25.61 0.23 2.69
C TYR A 99 -26.38 -1.01 2.21
N PHE A 100 -26.14 -1.44 0.96
CA PHE A 100 -26.84 -2.60 0.39
C PHE A 100 -26.45 -3.93 1.03
N TYR A 101 -25.17 -4.12 1.38
CA TYR A 101 -24.72 -5.29 2.14
C TYR A 101 -25.41 -5.40 3.50
N ASN A 102 -25.60 -4.27 4.19
CA ASN A 102 -26.21 -4.24 5.51
C ASN A 102 -27.74 -4.35 5.47
N CYS A 103 -28.38 -3.94 4.38
CA CYS A 103 -29.83 -3.96 4.23
C CYS A 103 -30.39 -5.26 3.61
N ASN A 104 -29.57 -6.27 3.29
CA ASN A 104 -30.00 -7.53 2.64
C ASN A 104 -30.83 -7.35 1.35
N GLU A 105 -30.69 -6.23 0.64
CA GLU A 105 -31.38 -5.97 -0.64
C GLU A 105 -30.49 -6.30 -1.86
N ILE A 106 -29.60 -7.29 -1.74
CA ILE A 106 -28.66 -7.63 -2.83
C ILE A 106 -29.39 -8.17 -4.07
N GLU A 107 -30.58 -8.75 -3.91
CA GLU A 107 -31.37 -9.29 -5.01
C GLU A 107 -32.05 -8.23 -5.91
N SER A 108 -32.13 -6.96 -5.49
CA SER A 108 -32.81 -5.90 -6.25
C SER A 108 -31.88 -5.12 -7.20
N ILE A 109 -30.59 -5.44 -7.24
CA ILE A 109 -29.64 -4.72 -8.08
C ILE A 109 -29.79 -5.17 -9.54
N HIS A 110 -30.58 -4.41 -10.32
CA HIS A 110 -30.24 -4.19 -11.72
C HIS A 110 -28.81 -3.63 -11.74
N LEU A 111 -27.82 -4.50 -12.04
CA LEU A 111 -26.44 -4.05 -12.25
C LEU A 111 -26.47 -2.82 -13.15
N PRO A 112 -25.75 -1.73 -12.82
CA PRO A 112 -25.73 -0.56 -13.68
C PRO A 112 -25.39 -1.03 -15.09
N LYS A 113 -26.29 -0.75 -16.04
CA LYS A 113 -26.11 -1.15 -17.45
C LYS A 113 -24.72 -0.68 -17.86
N ARG A 114 -23.80 -1.63 -18.05
CA ARG A 114 -22.47 -1.36 -18.60
C ARG A 114 -22.70 -0.59 -19.88
N LEU A 115 -22.31 0.67 -19.92
CA LEU A 115 -22.23 1.42 -21.17
C LEU A 115 -21.16 0.73 -22.01
N ARG A 116 -21.62 -0.15 -22.92
CA ARG A 116 -20.82 -0.66 -24.02
C ARG A 116 -20.67 0.51 -24.98
N ILE A 117 -19.50 1.12 -24.98
CA ILE A 117 -19.11 2.01 -26.07
C ILE A 117 -18.96 1.09 -27.28
N GLN A 118 -19.87 1.23 -28.25
CA GLN A 118 -19.71 0.60 -29.56
C GLN A 118 -18.61 1.41 -30.27
N THR A 119 -17.49 0.74 -30.57
CA THR A 119 -16.49 1.26 -31.48
C THR A 119 -16.94 0.89 -32.89
N GLU A 120 -17.34 1.90 -33.67
CA GLU A 120 -17.32 1.85 -35.14
C GLU A 120 -15.88 1.84 -35.66
#